data_AF-A0A7C2DQ44-F1
#
_entry.id   AF-A0A7C2DQ44-F1
#
_cell.length_a   1.000
_cell.length_b   1.000
_cell.length_c   1.000
_cell.angle_alpha   90.00
_cell.angle_beta   90.00
_cell.angle_gamma   90.00
#
_symmetry.space_group_name_H-M   'P 1'
#
loop_
_entity.id
_entity.type
_entity.pdbx_description
1 polymer ?
#
loop_
_entity_poly.entity_id
_entity_poly.type
_entity_poly.pdbx_seq_one_letter_code
_entity_poly.pdbx_strand_id
1 'polypeptide(L)' 'MVCEAEYDEDTRTLRVNCLGCIYGSSIEDSEVCMARTIEKLVEYKKVERVILAETREYEYDFRQTRLLMEIAN' A
#
# COMPACT_ATOMS: atom_id res chain seq x y z
N MET A 1 2.10 10.88 9.98
CA MET A 1 2.39 9.84 11.00
C MET A 1 2.98 8.62 10.30
N VAL A 2 3.79 7.79 10.98
CA VAL A 2 4.32 6.56 10.37
C VAL A 2 3.15 5.64 10.02
N CYS A 3 3.18 5.05 8.83
CA CYS A 3 2.11 4.23 8.23
C CYS A 3 0.78 4.96 7.98
N GLU A 4 0.80 6.30 7.90
CA GLU A 4 -0.35 7.07 7.43
C GLU A 4 -0.58 6.85 5.94
N ALA A 5 -1.84 6.73 5.54
CA ALA A 5 -2.24 6.49 4.16
C ALA A 5 -3.01 7.68 3.60
N GLU A 6 -2.66 8.07 2.39
CA GLU A 6 -3.34 9.07 1.59
C GLU A 6 -3.89 8.39 0.34
N TYR A 7 -5.15 8.66 0.01
CA TYR A 7 -5.80 8.11 -1.18
C TYR A 7 -6.13 9.24 -2.15
N ASP A 8 -5.59 9.15 -3.37
CA ASP A 8 -5.90 10.02 -4.49
C ASP A 8 -7.03 9.38 -5.31
N GLU A 9 -8.21 10.00 -5.33
CA GLU A 9 -9.38 9.49 -6.05
C GLU A 9 -9.26 9.61 -7.57
N ASP A 10 -8.53 10.62 -8.06
CA ASP A 10 -8.38 10.89 -9.49
C ASP A 10 -7.47 9.86 -10.15
N THR A 11 -6.37 9.50 -9.46
CA THR A 11 -5.41 8.50 -9.94
C THR A 11 -5.65 7.10 -9.37
N ARG A 12 -6.58 6.96 -8.41
CA ARG A 12 -6.85 5.73 -7.65
C ARG A 12 -5.61 5.16 -6.98
N THR A 13 -4.74 6.05 -6.49
CA THR A 13 -3.46 5.69 -5.89
C THR A 13 -3.55 5.77 -4.37
N LEU A 14 -3.19 4.67 -3.70
CA LEU A 14 -2.99 4.64 -2.26
C LEU A 14 -1.51 4.84 -1.95
N ARG A 15 -1.17 5.96 -1.31
CA ARG A 15 0.19 6.25 -0.87
C ARG A 15 0.30 6.06 0.64
N VAL A 16 1.21 5.21 1.09
CA VAL A 16 1.46 4.95 2.52
C VAL A 16 2.81 5.51 2.91
N ASN A 17 2.86 6.36 3.92
CA ASN A 17 4.12 6.89 4.46
C ASN A 17 4.81 5.83 5.32
N CYS A 18 5.87 5.22 4.78
CA CYS A 18 6.69 4.22 5.45
C CYS A 18 7.99 4.81 6.03
N LEU A 19 8.21 6.12 5.99
CA LEU A 19 9.42 6.74 6.51
C LEU A 19 9.56 6.46 8.02
N GLY A 20 10.66 5.79 8.40
CA GLY A 20 10.90 5.37 9.79
C GLY A 20 10.11 4.13 10.24
N CYS A 21 9.45 3.41 9.32
CA CYS A 21 8.79 2.15 9.62
C CYS A 21 9.82 1.05 9.93
N ILE A 22 9.74 0.45 11.12
CA ILE A 22 10.64 -0.64 11.55
C ILE A 22 10.39 -1.96 10.82
N TYR A 23 9.22 -2.11 10.19
CA TYR A 23 8.81 -3.31 9.46
C TYR A 23 9.14 -3.24 7.96
N GLY A 24 9.75 -2.13 7.52
CA GLY A 24 10.08 -1.88 6.12
C GLY A 24 8.91 -1.34 5.28
N SER A 25 9.13 -1.40 3.97
CA SER A 25 8.38 -0.70 2.91
C SER A 25 8.21 -1.59 1.67
N SER A 26 8.29 -2.92 1.85
CA SER A 26 8.18 -3.96 0.81
C SER A 26 7.03 -4.91 1.14
N ILE A 27 6.04 -5.02 0.26
CA ILE A 27 4.90 -5.95 0.38
C ILE A 27 5.38 -7.39 0.24
N GLU A 28 6.33 -7.66 -0.64
CA GLU A 28 6.84 -8.99 -0.95
C GLU A 28 7.76 -9.57 0.12
N ASP A 29 8.48 -8.71 0.86
CA ASP A 29 9.47 -9.14 1.84
C ASP A 29 9.01 -9.00 3.31
N SER A 30 7.88 -8.33 3.56
CA SER A 30 7.37 -8.06 4.92
C SER A 30 5.91 -8.44 5.06
N GLU A 31 5.65 -9.54 5.77
CA GLU A 31 4.31 -10.02 6.10
C GLU A 31 3.48 -8.94 6.83
N VAL A 32 4.12 -8.16 7.70
CA VAL A 32 3.47 -7.05 8.41
C VAL A 32 3.09 -5.93 7.44
N CYS A 33 3.97 -5.58 6.49
CA CYS A 33 3.68 -4.57 5.49
C CYS A 33 2.54 -5.01 4.56
N MET A 34 2.54 -6.28 4.15
CA MET A 34 1.45 -6.87 3.37
C MET A 34 0.12 -6.80 4.12
N ALA A 35 0.07 -7.27 5.37
CA ALA A 35 -1.15 -7.26 6.18
C ALA A 35 -1.71 -5.84 6.34
N ARG A 36 -0.86 -4.86 6.65
CA ARG A 36 -1.25 -3.44 6.78
C ARG A 36 -1.74 -2.84 5.47
N THR A 37 -1.08 -3.18 4.36
CA THR A 37 -1.53 -2.75 3.02
C THR A 37 -2.91 -3.31 2.73
N ILE A 38 -3.16 -4.60 3.01
CA ILE A 38 -4.47 -5.24 2.82
C ILE A 38 -5.55 -4.57 3.68
N GLU A 39 -5.28 -4.31 4.97
CA GLU A 39 -6.21 -3.57 5.85
C GLU A 39 -6.63 -2.23 5.23
N LYS A 40 -5.69 -1.52 4.59
CA LYS A 40 -5.98 -0.25 3.90
C LYS A 40 -6.75 -0.46 2.60
N LEU A 41 -6.46 -1.50 1.83
CA LEU A 41 -7.22 -1.83 0.62
C LEU A 41 -8.68 -2.18 0.92
N VAL A 42 -8.97 -2.81 2.08
CA VAL A 42 -10.34 -3.03 2.57
C VAL A 42 -11.06 -1.70 2.80
N GLU A 43 -10.36 -0.72 3.37
CA GLU A 43 -10.87 0.64 3.64
C GLU A 43 -11.11 1.41 2.32
N TYR A 44 -10.18 1.30 1.36
CA TYR A 44 -10.20 2.00 0.07
C TYR A 44 -10.49 1.03 -1.09
N LYS A 45 -11.77 0.71 -1.32
CA LYS A 45 -12.21 -0.36 -2.24
C LYS A 45 -11.87 -0.20 -3.74
N LYS A 46 -11.28 0.92 -4.17
CA LYS A 46 -11.07 1.25 -5.60
C LYS A 46 -9.61 1.55 -5.94
N VAL A 47 -8.67 1.11 -5.11
CA VAL A 47 -7.24 1.36 -5.33
C VAL A 47 -6.74 0.56 -6.54
N GLU A 48 -6.06 1.25 -7.44
CA GLU A 48 -5.42 0.70 -8.64
C GLU A 48 -3.89 0.69 -8.55
N ARG A 49 -3.31 1.45 -7.61
CA ARG A 49 -1.88 1.54 -7.42
C ARG A 49 -1.56 1.75 -5.95
N VAL A 50 -0.53 1.07 -5.45
CA VAL A 50 -0.01 1.29 -4.10
C VAL A 50 1.39 1.88 -4.18
N ILE A 51 1.67 2.92 -3.41
CA ILE A 51 3.01 3.49 -3.24
C ILE A 51 3.38 3.43 -1.78
N LEU A 52 4.44 2.70 -1.45
CA LEU A 52 5.06 2.71 -0.12
C LEU A 52 6.20 3.72 -0.13
N ALA A 53 5.98 4.85 0.53
CA ALA A 53 6.87 6.01 0.53
C ALA A 53 7.84 5.96 1.72
N GLU A 54 9.08 5.54 1.48
CA GLU A 54 10.16 5.56 2.47
C GLU A 54 11.27 6.53 2.04
N THR A 55 12.55 6.20 2.26
CA THR A 55 13.67 6.91 1.61
C THR A 55 13.65 6.77 0.08
N ARG A 56 13.01 5.71 -0.41
CA ARG A 56 12.65 5.46 -1.81
C ARG A 56 11.18 5.07 -1.91
N GLU A 57 10.61 5.20 -3.10
CA GLU A 57 9.23 4.77 -3.37
C GLU A 57 9.23 3.35 -3.91
N TYR A 58 8.38 2.50 -3.33
CA TYR A 58 8.06 1.19 -3.87
C TYR A 58 6.65 1.27 -4.46
N GLU A 59 6.57 1.15 -5.78
CA GLU A 59 5.33 1.27 -6.53
C GLU A 59 4.85 -0.12 -6.97
N TYR A 60 3.58 -0.40 -6.69
CA TYR A 60 2.90 -1.62 -7.09
C TYR A 60 1.87 -1.26 -8.15
N ASP A 61 2.05 -1.84 -9.34
CA ASP A 61 1.20 -1.55 -10.50
C ASP A 61 -0.23 -2.10 -10.31
N PHE A 62 -1.09 -1.83 -11.30
CA PHE A 62 -2.46 -2.33 -11.29
C PHE A 62 -2.57 -3.84 -11.13
N ARG A 63 -1.71 -4.62 -11.77
CA ARG A 63 -1.79 -6.09 -11.70
C ARG A 63 -1.41 -6.57 -10.30
N GLN A 64 -0.32 -6.04 -9.74
CA GLN A 64 0.12 -6.39 -8.39
C GLN A 64 -0.90 -5.96 -7.35
N THR A 65 -1.43 -4.74 -7.46
CA THR A 65 -2.46 -4.21 -6.56
C THR A 65 -3.74 -5.03 -6.64
N ARG A 66 -4.16 -5.45 -7.85
CA ARG A 66 -5.33 -6.30 -8.03
C ARG A 66 -5.19 -7.65 -7.32
N LEU A 67 -4.00 -8.26 -7.29
CA LEU A 67 -3.80 -9.51 -6.53
C LEU A 67 -4.09 -9.32 -5.03
N LEU A 68 -3.65 -8.20 -4.45
CA LEU A 68 -3.91 -7.86 -3.05
C LEU A 68 -5.39 -7.53 -2.80
N MET A 69 -6.02 -6.83 -3.74
CA MET A 69 -7.45 -6.52 -3.68
C MET A 69 -8.34 -7.77 -3.68
N GLU A 70 -7.95 -8.85 -4.36
CA GLU A 70 -8.70 -10.11 -4.30
C GLU A 70 -8.65 -10.78 -2.91
N ILE A 71 -7.59 -10.51 -2.11
CA ILE A 71 -7.47 -10.98 -0.72
C ILE A 71 -8.27 -10.08 0.23
N ALA A 72 -8.36 -8.78 -0.08
CA ALA A 72 -9.07 -7.78 0.71
C ALA A 72 -10.62 -7.86 0.61
N ASN A 73 -11.18 -8.80 -0.16
CA ASN A 73 -12.62 -8.95 -0.39
C ASN A 73 -13.38 -9.62 0.76
#